data_AF-A0A6L4Y5S5-F1
#
_entry.id   AF-A0A6L4Y5S5-F1
#
_cell.length_a   1.000
_cell.length_b   1.000
_cell.length_c   1.000
_cell.angle_alpha   90.00
_cell.angle_beta   90.00
_cell.angle_gamma   90.00
#
_symmetry.space_group_name_H-M   'P 1'
#
loop_
_entity.id
_entity.type
_entity.pdbx_description
1 polymer ?
#
loop_
_entity_poly.entity_id
_entity_poly.type
_entity_poly.pdbx_seq_one_letter_code
_entity_poly.pdbx_strand_id
1 'polypeptide(L)' 'MRNTKIKSYVKTVIKRVRNAVDEKDMESSTQALVKAIPAIDKAASKGVIHKKTASRKISRLTKRVNSVTSKAEV' A
#
# COMPACT_ATOMS: atom_id res chain seq x y z
N MET A 1 19.31 -6.63 -12.83
CA MET A 1 17.87 -6.85 -13.11
C MET A 1 17.02 -5.66 -12.66
N ARG A 2 16.23 -5.05 -13.57
CA ARG A 2 15.38 -3.86 -13.29
C ARG A 2 14.05 -4.21 -12.61
N ASN A 3 13.44 -5.34 -12.96
CA ASN A 3 12.11 -5.72 -12.46
C ASN A 3 12.14 -6.26 -11.02
N THR A 4 13.25 -6.85 -10.60
CA THR A 4 13.45 -7.33 -9.22
C THR A 4 13.47 -6.15 -8.24
N LYS A 5 14.22 -5.08 -8.54
CA LYS A 5 14.26 -3.86 -7.70
C LYS A 5 12.87 -3.24 -7.52
N ILE A 6 12.08 -3.14 -8.59
CA ILE A 6 10.72 -2.57 -8.54
C ILE A 6 9.78 -3.48 -7.73
N LYS A 7 9.83 -4.80 -7.92
CA LYS A 7 9.04 -5.76 -7.12
C LYS A 7 9.39 -5.67 -5.63
N SER A 8 10.68 -5.59 -5.30
CA SER A 8 11.14 -5.46 -3.92
C SER A 8 10.66 -4.15 -3.30
N TYR A 9 10.78 -3.03 -4.03
CA TYR A 9 10.27 -1.73 -3.58
C TYR A 9 8.77 -1.76 -3.28
N VAL A 10 7.96 -2.31 -4.19
CA VAL A 10 6.51 -2.47 -3.98
C VAL A 10 6.22 -3.32 -2.74
N LYS A 11 6.96 -4.41 -2.52
CA LYS A 11 6.81 -5.22 -1.30
C LYS A 11 7.14 -4.43 -0.04
N THR A 12 8.22 -3.65 -0.04
CA THR A 12 8.64 -2.82 1.10
C THR A 12 7.59 -1.77 1.44
N VAL A 13 7.08 -1.06 0.44
CA VAL A 13 6.06 -0.03 0.61
C VAL A 13 4.76 -0.63 1.17
N ILE A 14 4.33 -1.78 0.66
CA ILE A 14 3.18 -2.52 1.21
C ILE A 14 3.44 -2.94 2.68
N LYS A 15 4.65 -3.36 3.02
CA LYS A 15 5.00 -3.75 4.39
C LYS A 15 4.94 -2.56 5.35
N ARG A 16 5.43 -1.39 4.94
CA ARG A 16 5.33 -0.15 5.74
C ARG A 16 3.90 0.21 6.09
N VAL A 17 2.98 0.17 5.13
CA VAL A 17 1.55 0.44 5.40
C VAL A 17 0.97 -0.58 6.37
N ARG A 18 1.34 -1.87 6.26
CA ARG A 18 0.86 -2.88 7.20
C ARG A 18 1.38 -2.67 8.61
N ASN A 19 2.67 -2.36 8.76
CA ASN A 19 3.26 -2.07 10.06
C ASN A 19 2.59 -0.87 10.72
N ALA A 20 2.36 0.23 9.98
CA ALA A 20 1.67 1.41 10.51
C ALA A 20 0.24 1.09 10.99
N VAL A 21 -0.47 0.22 10.24
CA VAL A 21 -1.81 -0.26 10.63
C VAL A 21 -1.74 -1.14 11.89
N ASP A 22 -0.75 -2.03 11.98
CA ASP A 22 -0.56 -2.91 13.13
C ASP A 22 -0.14 -2.12 14.39
N GLU A 23 0.60 -1.02 14.23
CA GLU A 23 0.99 -0.05 15.27
C GLU A 23 -0.18 0.88 15.69
N LYS A 24 -1.35 0.79 15.03
CA LYS A 24 -2.57 1.60 15.28
C LYS A 24 -2.38 3.12 15.14
N ASP A 25 -1.37 3.55 14.41
CA ASP A 25 -1.13 4.97 14.16
C ASP A 25 -1.88 5.42 12.90
N MET A 26 -2.90 6.26 13.08
CA MET A 26 -3.76 6.73 11.99
C MET A 26 -3.06 7.71 11.04
N GLU A 27 -2.22 8.61 11.57
CA GLU A 27 -1.52 9.59 10.73
C GLU A 27 -0.45 8.91 9.90
N SER A 28 0.35 8.03 10.49
CA SER A 28 1.37 7.32 9.71
C SER A 28 0.76 6.33 8.73
N SER A 29 -0.38 5.70 9.06
CA SER A 29 -1.09 4.80 8.16
C SER A 29 -1.63 5.51 6.92
N THR A 30 -2.24 6.68 7.09
CA THR A 30 -2.78 7.49 5.98
C THR A 30 -1.66 8.05 5.11
N GLN A 31 -0.60 8.61 5.71
CA GLN A 31 0.56 9.09 4.97
C GLN A 31 1.29 7.97 4.21
N ALA A 32 1.42 6.79 4.82
CA ALA A 32 2.02 5.62 4.17
C ALA A 32 1.15 5.14 2.99
N LEU A 33 -0.17 5.17 3.12
CA LEU A 33 -1.11 4.81 2.05
C LEU A 33 -0.97 5.76 0.84
N VAL A 34 -0.92 7.08 1.09
CA VAL A 34 -0.75 8.10 0.04
C VAL A 34 0.55 7.89 -0.73
N LYS A 35 1.64 7.49 -0.05
CA LYS A 35 2.92 7.14 -0.70
C LYS A 35 2.87 5.78 -1.41
N ALA A 36 2.02 4.86 -0.95
CA ALA A 36 1.92 3.51 -1.49
C ALA A 36 1.17 3.41 -2.82
N ILE A 37 0.10 4.17 -2.99
CA ILE A 37 -0.71 4.20 -4.21
C ILE A 37 0.14 4.50 -5.47
N PRO A 38 0.87 5.64 -5.56
CA PRO A 38 1.64 5.98 -6.76
C PRO A 38 2.80 5.01 -7.00
N ALA A 39 3.36 4.40 -5.95
CA ALA A 39 4.39 3.37 -6.09
C ALA A 39 3.85 2.09 -6.76
N ILE A 40 2.63 1.68 -6.39
CA ILE A 40 1.96 0.52 -6.97
C ILE A 40 1.53 0.82 -8.41
N ASP A 41 0.95 1.98 -8.67
CA ASP A 41 0.52 2.36 -10.02
C ASP A 41 1.70 2.52 -10.97
N LYS A 42 2.80 3.13 -10.54
CA LYS A 42 4.02 3.22 -11.36
C LYS A 42 4.61 1.84 -11.68
N ALA A 43 4.46 0.87 -10.79
CA ALA A 43 4.85 -0.51 -11.08
C ALA A 43 3.90 -1.19 -12.08
N ALA A 44 2.62 -0.81 -12.09
CA ALA A 44 1.65 -1.28 -13.08
C ALA A 44 1.89 -0.67 -14.46
N SER A 45 2.14 0.65 -14.54
CA SER A 45 2.47 1.34 -15.79
C SER A 45 3.74 0.81 -16.44
N LYS A 46 4.72 0.35 -15.64
CA LYS A 46 5.95 -0.29 -16.12
C LYS A 46 5.78 -1.77 -16.49
N GLY A 47 4.57 -2.33 -16.42
CA GLY A 47 4.28 -3.73 -16.73
C GLY A 47 4.85 -4.74 -15.72
N VAL A 48 5.37 -4.29 -14.57
CA VAL A 48 5.99 -5.18 -13.56
C VAL A 48 4.92 -5.95 -12.79
N ILE A 49 3.74 -5.36 -12.63
CA ILE A 49 2.54 -5.98 -12.07
C ILE A 49 1.35 -5.71 -12.98
N HIS A 50 0.45 -6.68 -13.11
CA HIS A 50 -0.77 -6.50 -13.88
C HIS A 50 -1.68 -5.43 -13.24
N LYS A 51 -2.34 -4.60 -14.05
CA LYS A 51 -3.27 -3.54 -13.61
C LYS A 51 -4.29 -4.02 -12.57
N LYS A 52 -4.96 -5.15 -12.82
CA LYS A 52 -5.91 -5.77 -11.85
C LYS A 52 -5.24 -6.18 -10.53
N THR A 53 -3.96 -6.51 -10.53
CA THR A 53 -3.22 -6.86 -9.31
C THR A 53 -2.84 -5.61 -8.53
N ALA A 54 -2.49 -4.51 -9.22
CA ALA A 54 -2.29 -3.20 -8.61
C ALA A 54 -3.56 -2.70 -7.93
N SER A 55 -4.69 -2.66 -8.65
CA SER A 55 -5.99 -2.23 -8.11
C SER A 55 -6.42 -3.07 -6.90
N ARG A 56 -6.25 -4.41 -6.95
CA ARG A 56 -6.53 -5.30 -5.81
C ARG A 56 -5.66 -4.98 -4.59
N LYS A 57 -4.38 -4.65 -4.79
CA LYS A 57 -3.47 -4.29 -3.69
C LYS A 57 -3.86 -2.96 -3.06
N ILE A 58 -4.17 -1.95 -3.88
CA ILE A 58 -4.62 -0.64 -3.41
C ILE A 58 -5.90 -0.80 -2.59
N SER A 59 -6.94 -1.43 -3.15
CA SER A 59 -8.21 -1.64 -2.45
C SER A 59 -8.04 -2.37 -1.11
N ARG A 60 -7.21 -3.41 -1.05
CA ARG A 60 -6.95 -4.15 0.21
C ARG A 60 -6.20 -3.31 1.25
N LEU A 61 -5.29 -2.43 0.84
CA LEU A 61 -4.58 -1.54 1.75
C LEU A 61 -5.51 -0.45 2.29
N THR A 62 -6.29 0.19 1.42
CA THR A 62 -7.26 1.21 1.81
C THR A 62 -8.29 0.65 2.79
N LYS A 63 -8.85 -0.53 2.52
CA LYS A 63 -9.78 -1.19 3.46
C LYS A 63 -9.16 -1.41 4.85
N ARG A 64 -7.87 -1.77 4.89
CA ARG A 64 -7.17 -2.04 6.15
C ARG A 64 -6.89 -0.76 6.93
N VAL A 65 -6.47 0.30 6.27
CA VAL A 65 -6.30 1.63 6.90
C VAL A 65 -7.64 2.15 7.42
N ASN A 66 -8.69 2.10 6.60
CA ASN A 66 -10.03 2.54 7.00
C ASN A 66 -10.59 1.72 8.17
N SER A 67 -10.28 0.42 8.26
CA SER A 67 -10.69 -0.42 9.40
C SER A 67 -10.03 -0.04 10.72
N VAL A 68 -8.87 0.63 10.69
CA VAL A 68 -8.25 1.21 11.89
C VAL A 68 -8.96 2.52 12.24
N THR A 69 -9.24 3.36 11.24
CA THR A 69 -9.96 4.64 11.43
C THR A 69 -11.36 4.41 12.03
N SER A 70 -12.15 3.48 11.48
CA SER A 70 -13.51 3.21 11.94
C SER A 70 -13.60 2.61 13.35
N LYS A 71 -12.48 2.11 13.90
CA LYS A 71 -12.47 1.48 15.23
C LYS A 71 -12.18 2.47 16.36
N ALA A 72 -11.84 3.72 16.04
CA ALA A 72 -11.69 4.79 17.03
C ALA A 72 -12.90 5.74 17.11
N GLU A 73 -13.89 5.59 16.22
CA GLU A 73 -15.10 6.42 16.17
C GLU A 73 -16.36 5.71 16.72
N VAL A 74 -16.22 4.57 17.39
CA VAL A 74 -17.32 3.84 18.08
C VAL A 74 -16.89 3.51 19.50
#